data_AF-A0A1A1WKH3-F1
#
_entry.id   AF-A0A1A1WKH3-F1
#
_cell.length_a   1.000
_cell.length_b   1.000
_cell.length_c   1.000
_cell.angle_alpha   90.00
_cell.angle_beta   90.00
_cell.angle_gamma   90.00
#
_symmetry.space_group_name_H-M   'P 1'
#
loop_
_entity.id
_entity.type
_entity.pdbx_description
1 polymer ?
#
loop_
_entity_poly.entity_id
_entity_poly.type
_entity_poly.pdbx_seq_one_letter_code
_entity_poly.pdbx_strand_id
1 'polypeptide(L)'
;MNSAEDAKLVPVTARTEYLTSRHRISAAASGAVLLAGLVALVALNYAGASGFLTAVVVATLVSVAVGGLSYGRSGKPGAVLITVDGHTVHLGDENDRIVSYPLSSLIAVSRAGPADATTTGGGLLTVRGQKYLTLTFATDAGHEEWRVAVVGSDPAAAEVLRRLESSLPDPRTGVEAPVSGSRIADAGTDDAAQRLWEEAVRRHDHILGAYGSYELDPAMLLRYPAITDVTVEPTQTFHVALDDAQALRTENYPGNRGLADAYQQAVVALRRAWIACESHGRKVGTSYLDASERAELDTALKLYNHATSSSTPAEQATYYGRAREIVTELVDRGVLHPPKVQLAQLEAATRRAIEAAKPQ
;
A
#
# COMPACT_ATOMS: atom_id res chain seq x y z
N MET A 1 35.06 4.36 -34.39
CA MET A 1 33.60 4.52 -34.43
C MET A 1 33.03 3.37 -33.60
N ASN A 2 32.53 3.54 -32.39
CA ASN A 2 31.78 4.67 -31.84
C ASN A 2 32.18 5.01 -30.40
N SER A 3 32.44 6.30 -30.19
CA SER A 3 32.81 6.94 -28.95
C SER A 3 31.58 7.22 -28.08
N ALA A 4 31.05 6.21 -27.37
CA ALA A 4 29.89 6.41 -26.49
C ALA A 4 29.91 5.55 -25.21
N GLU A 5 31.09 5.15 -24.73
CA GLU A 5 31.22 4.29 -23.55
C GLU A 5 32.07 4.97 -22.47
N ASP A 6 31.65 6.17 -22.06
CA ASP A 6 31.90 6.70 -20.71
C ASP A 6 31.04 7.96 -20.48
N ALA A 7 29.71 7.83 -20.59
CA ALA A 7 28.81 8.90 -20.19
C ALA A 7 28.84 8.97 -18.66
N LYS A 8 29.69 9.84 -18.12
CA LYS A 8 29.86 10.13 -16.69
C LYS A 8 28.48 10.23 -16.00
N LEU A 9 28.06 9.16 -15.31
CA LEU A 9 26.74 9.08 -14.68
C LEU A 9 26.67 10.12 -13.56
N VAL A 10 25.86 11.17 -13.76
CA VAL A 10 25.67 12.23 -12.78
C VAL A 10 24.92 11.68 -11.57
N PRO A 11 25.44 11.81 -10.33
CA PRO A 11 24.76 11.33 -9.13
C PRO A 11 23.45 12.08 -8.92
N VAL A 12 22.40 11.37 -8.53
CA VAL A 12 21.08 11.96 -8.23
C VAL A 12 20.77 11.74 -6.76
N THR A 13 20.44 12.82 -6.07
CA THR A 13 20.11 12.83 -4.64
C THR A 13 18.66 13.26 -4.44
N ALA A 14 17.87 12.45 -3.76
CA ALA A 14 16.58 12.84 -3.23
C ALA A 14 16.73 13.14 -1.73
N ARG A 15 16.23 14.31 -1.31
CA ARG A 15 16.38 14.84 0.05
C ARG A 15 15.00 15.08 0.66
N THR A 16 14.72 14.40 1.77
CA THR A 16 13.45 14.52 2.50
C THR A 16 13.70 15.15 3.85
N GLU A 17 13.26 16.40 4.01
CA GLU A 17 13.44 17.17 5.23
C GLU A 17 12.44 16.79 6.33
N TYR A 18 12.86 16.90 7.59
CA TYR A 18 12.02 16.74 8.77
C TYR A 18 12.38 17.74 9.86
N LEU A 19 11.38 18.07 10.69
CA LEU A 19 11.57 18.96 11.83
C LEU A 19 12.23 18.19 12.99
N THR A 20 13.38 18.69 13.43
CA THR A 20 14.11 18.10 14.57
C THR A 20 13.40 18.39 15.90
N SER A 21 13.70 17.60 16.94
CA SER A 21 13.16 17.81 18.30
C SER A 21 13.44 19.21 18.86
N ARG A 22 14.50 19.89 18.40
CA ARG A 22 14.82 21.28 18.76
C ARG A 22 13.71 22.27 18.37
N HIS A 23 13.05 22.06 17.23
CA HIS A 23 11.94 22.91 16.76
C HIS A 23 10.69 22.74 17.63
N ARG A 24 10.42 21.51 18.08
CA ARG A 24 9.28 21.20 18.97
C ARG A 24 9.52 21.71 20.39
N ILE A 25 10.74 21.52 20.91
CA ILE A 25 11.11 21.95 22.27
C ILE A 25 11.14 23.47 22.38
N SER A 26 11.69 24.17 21.38
CA SER A 26 11.71 25.65 21.37
C SER A 26 10.30 26.24 21.27
N ALA A 27 9.41 25.67 20.46
CA ALA A 27 8.02 26.10 20.37
C ALA A 27 7.26 25.88 21.69
N ALA A 28 7.40 24.71 22.31
CA ALA A 28 6.76 24.41 23.59
C ALA A 28 7.28 25.28 24.75
N ALA A 29 8.61 25.46 24.84
CA ALA A 29 9.24 26.30 25.86
C ALA A 29 8.83 27.77 25.71
N SER A 30 8.80 28.30 24.48
CA SER A 30 8.37 29.68 24.22
C SER A 30 6.90 29.90 24.58
N GLY A 31 6.03 28.91 24.30
CA GLY A 31 4.63 28.95 24.73
C GLY A 31 4.47 28.96 26.25
N ALA A 32 5.26 28.16 26.97
CA ALA A 32 5.26 28.14 28.44
C ALA A 32 5.73 29.49 29.04
N VAL A 33 6.75 30.13 28.46
CA VAL A 33 7.25 31.45 28.89
C VAL A 33 6.20 32.54 28.68
N LEU A 34 5.44 32.51 27.57
CA LEU A 34 4.35 33.47 27.34
C LEU A 34 3.22 33.30 28.37
N LEU A 35 2.84 32.07 28.69
CA LEU A 35 1.86 31.79 29.74
C LEU A 35 2.34 32.27 31.10
N ALA A 36 3.60 32.01 31.44
CA ALA A 36 4.21 32.53 32.67
C ALA A 36 4.23 34.06 32.71
N GLY A 37 4.45 34.73 31.57
CA GLY A 37 4.35 36.18 31.45
C GLY A 37 2.94 36.72 31.72
N LEU A 38 1.90 36.03 31.24
CA LEU A 38 0.51 36.38 31.52
C LEU A 38 0.18 36.24 33.02
N VAL A 39 0.63 35.14 33.64
CA VAL A 39 0.44 34.90 35.08
C VAL A 39 1.20 35.94 35.91
N ALA A 40 2.44 36.26 35.54
CA ALA A 40 3.24 37.29 36.21
C ALA A 40 2.61 38.68 36.10
N LEU A 41 2.05 39.03 34.94
CA LEU A 41 1.31 40.28 34.74
C LEU A 41 0.14 40.41 35.73
N VAL A 42 -0.70 39.37 35.82
CA VAL A 42 -1.86 39.35 36.72
C VAL A 42 -1.42 39.41 38.19
N ALA A 43 -0.42 38.61 38.57
CA ALA A 43 0.07 38.55 39.94
C ALA A 43 0.73 39.86 40.41
N LEU A 44 1.56 40.49 39.55
CA LEU A 44 2.20 41.77 39.87
C LEU A 44 1.19 42.92 39.94
N ASN A 45 0.18 42.90 39.07
CA ASN A 45 -0.91 43.87 39.12
C ASN A 45 -1.75 43.71 40.41
N TYR A 46 -2.07 42.47 40.80
CA TYR A 46 -2.77 42.18 42.05
C TYR A 46 -1.96 42.58 43.29
N ALA A 47 -0.63 42.39 43.27
CA ALA A 47 0.27 42.75 44.36
C ALA A 47 0.56 44.27 44.45
N GLY A 48 0.00 45.10 43.57
CA GLY A 48 0.19 46.54 43.57
C GLY A 48 1.61 46.98 43.16
N ALA A 49 2.31 46.16 42.37
CA ALA A 49 3.64 46.51 41.88
C ALA A 49 3.59 47.77 40.98
N SER A 50 4.69 48.55 40.99
CA SER A 50 4.78 49.73 40.13
C SER A 50 4.63 49.35 38.65
N GLY A 51 3.94 50.20 37.87
CA GLY A 51 3.71 49.94 36.44
C GLY A 51 5.02 49.75 35.65
N PHE A 52 6.10 50.43 36.06
CA PHE A 52 7.43 50.25 35.48
C PHE A 52 7.99 48.84 35.72
N LEU A 53 7.92 48.33 36.96
CA LEU A 53 8.39 46.99 37.30
C LEU A 53 7.62 45.92 36.53
N THR A 54 6.29 46.04 36.47
CA THR A 54 5.43 45.12 35.72
C THR A 54 5.75 45.12 34.22
N ALA A 55 5.95 46.30 33.63
CA ALA A 55 6.32 46.43 32.23
C ALA A 55 7.68 45.77 31.92
N VAL A 56 8.69 45.98 32.77
CA VAL A 56 10.04 45.40 32.60
C VAL A 56 9.99 43.86 32.66
N VAL A 57 9.27 43.29 33.64
CA VAL A 57 9.17 41.83 33.79
C VAL A 57 8.48 41.20 32.58
N VAL A 58 7.35 41.76 32.15
CA VAL A 58 6.59 41.24 31.00
C VAL A 58 7.41 41.39 29.71
N ALA A 59 8.03 42.55 29.47
CA ALA A 59 8.87 42.77 28.29
C ALA A 59 10.06 41.80 28.23
N THR A 60 10.65 41.47 29.38
CA THR A 60 11.75 40.49 29.46
C THR A 60 11.28 39.10 29.09
N LEU A 61 10.15 38.63 29.64
CA LEU A 61 9.59 37.31 29.35
C LEU A 61 9.15 37.17 27.89
N VAL A 62 8.54 38.21 27.32
CA VAL A 62 8.20 38.26 25.89
C VAL A 62 9.47 38.20 25.04
N SER A 63 10.52 38.94 25.40
CA SER A 63 11.80 38.92 24.68
C SER A 63 12.46 37.53 24.73
N VAL A 64 12.41 36.85 25.87
CA VAL A 64 12.91 35.46 26.01
C VAL A 64 12.10 34.49 25.14
N ALA A 65 10.76 34.63 25.10
CA ALA A 65 9.91 33.80 24.24
C ALA A 65 10.18 34.03 22.74
N VAL A 66 10.33 35.29 22.32
CA VAL A 66 10.66 35.64 20.92
C VAL A 66 12.07 35.13 20.57
N GLY A 67 13.03 35.25 21.49
CA GLY A 67 14.38 34.70 21.34
C GLY A 67 14.36 33.18 21.19
N GLY A 68 13.55 32.48 21.99
CA GLY A 68 13.35 31.03 21.89
C GLY A 68 12.77 30.58 20.55
N LEU A 69 11.76 31.30 20.04
CA LEU A 69 11.18 31.05 18.71
C LEU A 69 12.19 31.31 17.58
N SER A 70 12.98 32.37 17.71
CA SER A 70 14.01 32.74 16.72
C SER A 70 15.14 31.72 16.70
N TYR A 71 15.55 31.24 17.88
CA TYR A 71 16.52 30.16 18.03
C TYR A 71 16.00 28.84 17.45
N GLY A 72 14.73 28.51 17.72
CA GLY A 72 14.06 27.34 17.16
C GLY A 72 14.00 27.32 15.63
N ARG A 73 13.86 28.50 15.01
CA ARG A 73 13.81 28.68 13.55
C ARG A 73 15.18 28.73 12.87
N SER A 74 16.25 28.96 13.64
CA SER A 74 17.60 29.14 13.09
C SER A 74 18.35 27.82 12.86
N GLY A 75 17.80 26.69 13.34
CA GLY A 75 18.36 25.38 13.08
C GLY A 75 18.04 24.90 11.66
N LYS A 76 19.03 24.40 10.93
CA LYS A 76 18.78 23.69 9.67
C LYS A 76 17.87 22.49 9.94
N PRO A 77 16.83 22.24 9.12
CA PRO A 77 16.02 21.03 9.24
C PRO A 77 16.91 19.80 9.07
N GLY A 78 16.59 18.72 9.79
CA GLY A 78 17.23 17.45 9.53
C GLY A 78 16.74 16.90 8.21
N ALA A 79 17.56 16.13 7.49
CA ALA A 79 17.14 15.55 6.24
C ALA A 79 17.63 14.11 6.14
N VAL A 80 16.72 13.25 5.69
CA VAL A 80 17.05 11.92 5.21
C VAL A 80 17.38 12.04 3.73
N LEU A 81 18.46 11.39 3.31
CA LEU A 81 18.92 11.42 1.94
C LEU A 81 19.09 10.02 1.37
N ILE A 82 18.73 9.89 0.10
CA ILE A 82 19.10 8.78 -0.76
C ILE A 82 19.80 9.33 -1.99
N THR A 83 21.04 8.88 -2.22
CA THR A 83 21.82 9.25 -3.40
C THR A 83 22.15 7.99 -4.18
N VAL A 84 21.92 8.02 -5.49
CA VAL A 84 22.29 6.94 -6.40
C VAL A 84 23.29 7.49 -7.40
N ASP A 85 24.51 6.93 -7.36
CA ASP A 85 25.52 7.15 -8.38
C ASP A 85 25.55 5.97 -9.37
N GLY A 86 26.59 5.86 -10.22
CA GLY A 86 26.67 4.79 -11.21
C GLY A 86 26.88 3.38 -10.65
N HIS A 87 27.33 3.24 -9.40
CA HIS A 87 27.75 1.96 -8.82
C HIS A 87 27.40 1.78 -7.34
N THR A 88 26.93 2.82 -6.64
CA THR A 88 26.65 2.81 -5.21
C THR A 88 25.38 3.60 -4.87
N VAL A 89 24.75 3.16 -3.78
CA VAL A 89 23.61 3.80 -3.16
C VAL A 89 24.03 4.28 -1.77
N HIS A 90 23.89 5.58 -1.52
CA HIS A 90 24.14 6.18 -0.22
C HIS A 90 22.80 6.47 0.47
N LEU A 91 22.64 5.98 1.70
CA LEU A 91 21.44 6.12 2.52
C LEU A 91 21.83 6.67 3.88
N GLY A 92 21.13 7.69 4.38
CA GLY A 92 21.47 8.20 5.69
C GLY A 92 20.67 9.39 6.15
N ASP A 93 20.96 9.81 7.37
CA ASP A 93 20.57 11.10 7.89
C ASP A 93 21.74 12.08 7.78
N GLU A 94 21.48 13.30 7.34
CA GLU A 94 22.48 14.35 7.15
C GLU A 94 23.22 14.73 8.45
N ASN A 95 22.63 14.47 9.63
CA ASN A 95 23.19 14.82 10.94
C ASN A 95 23.73 13.63 11.74
N ASP A 96 23.60 12.40 11.25
CA ASP A 96 24.04 11.20 11.97
C ASP A 96 25.03 10.40 11.13
N ARG A 97 24.55 9.43 10.35
CA ARG A 97 25.41 8.54 9.57
C ARG A 97 24.85 8.29 8.17
N ILE A 98 25.74 8.36 7.18
CA ILE A 98 25.51 7.91 5.81
C ILE A 98 26.16 6.54 5.65
N VAL A 99 25.36 5.56 5.26
CA VAL A 99 25.78 4.20 4.95
C VAL A 99 25.75 4.02 3.43
N SER A 100 26.72 3.30 2.89
CA SER A 100 26.86 3.11 1.44
C SER A 100 26.79 1.62 1.12
N TYR A 101 25.99 1.27 0.12
CA TYR A 101 25.89 -0.08 -0.41
C TYR A 101 26.27 -0.07 -1.89
N PRO A 102 26.98 -1.08 -2.39
CA PRO A 102 27.15 -1.22 -3.82
C PRO A 102 25.78 -1.46 -4.47
N LEU A 103 25.52 -0.80 -5.59
CA LEU A 103 24.26 -0.92 -6.32
C LEU A 103 24.02 -2.37 -6.78
N SER A 104 25.10 -3.12 -7.00
CA SER A 104 25.05 -4.56 -7.29
C SER A 104 24.59 -5.44 -6.13
N SER A 105 24.59 -4.96 -4.88
CA SER A 105 24.03 -5.71 -3.75
C SER A 105 22.53 -5.44 -3.54
N LEU A 106 21.92 -4.52 -4.29
CA LEU A 106 20.49 -4.26 -4.23
C LEU A 106 19.72 -5.43 -4.81
N ILE A 107 18.86 -6.06 -4.00
CA ILE A 107 18.08 -7.23 -4.38
C ILE A 107 16.62 -6.87 -4.64
N ALA A 108 16.09 -5.90 -3.90
CA ALA A 108 14.72 -5.46 -4.03
C ALA A 108 14.57 -3.97 -3.73
N VAL A 109 13.69 -3.32 -4.48
CA VAL A 109 13.17 -1.99 -4.17
C VAL A 109 11.65 -2.01 -4.26
N SER A 110 10.99 -1.41 -3.28
CA SER A 110 9.55 -1.19 -3.32
C SER A 110 9.19 0.15 -2.69
N ARG A 111 8.03 0.70 -3.06
CA ARG A 111 7.54 1.97 -2.53
C ARG A 111 6.33 1.74 -1.64
N ALA A 112 6.37 2.30 -0.43
CA ALA A 112 5.32 2.15 0.58
C ALA A 112 5.03 3.49 1.30
N GLY A 113 4.06 3.46 2.22
CA GLY A 113 3.67 4.62 3.04
C GLY A 113 2.28 5.20 2.71
N PRO A 114 1.90 6.31 3.37
CA PRO A 114 2.74 7.21 4.17
C PRO A 114 3.19 6.62 5.52
N ALA A 115 4.34 7.07 6.05
CA ALA A 115 4.84 6.63 7.35
C ALA A 115 4.12 7.30 8.53
N ASP A 116 3.88 6.55 9.60
CA ASP A 116 3.17 7.05 10.79
C ASP A 116 4.07 7.85 11.74
N ALA A 117 5.39 7.63 11.68
CA ALA A 117 6.37 8.27 12.56
C ALA A 117 7.64 8.69 11.80
N THR A 118 8.33 9.68 12.35
CA THR A 118 9.66 10.09 11.90
C THR A 118 10.70 9.31 12.70
N THR A 119 11.51 8.49 12.01
CA THR A 119 12.57 7.67 12.58
C THR A 119 13.84 7.91 11.77
N THR A 120 15.00 7.99 12.43
CA THR A 120 16.28 8.38 11.81
C THR A 120 17.39 7.39 12.16
N GLY A 121 17.08 6.13 12.41
CA GLY A 121 18.06 5.16 12.90
C GLY A 121 17.71 3.71 12.63
N GLY A 122 18.73 2.84 12.69
CA GLY A 122 18.58 1.38 12.61
C GLY A 122 17.95 0.86 11.32
N GLY A 123 18.22 1.49 10.18
CA GLY A 123 17.62 1.12 8.89
C GLY A 123 16.27 1.77 8.60
N LEU A 124 15.60 2.36 9.60
CA LEU A 124 14.33 3.06 9.44
C LEU A 124 14.55 4.57 9.41
N LEU A 125 14.67 5.12 8.21
CA LEU A 125 14.80 6.55 7.91
C LEU A 125 13.46 7.10 7.36
N THR A 126 12.39 6.99 8.13
CA THR A 126 11.05 7.42 7.72
C THR A 126 10.75 8.85 8.19
N VAL A 127 9.87 9.56 7.46
CA VAL A 127 9.36 10.88 7.86
C VAL A 127 7.84 10.80 7.92
N ARG A 128 7.26 11.20 9.04
CA ARG A 128 5.81 11.14 9.27
C ARG A 128 5.04 11.85 8.15
N GLY A 129 4.07 11.15 7.55
CA GLY A 129 3.23 11.66 6.46
C GLY A 129 3.85 11.57 5.06
N GLN A 130 5.13 11.20 4.95
CA GLN A 130 5.80 11.01 3.66
C GLN A 130 5.80 9.54 3.23
N LYS A 131 5.87 9.30 1.92
CA LYS A 131 6.13 7.97 1.37
C LYS A 131 7.58 7.57 1.65
N TYR A 132 7.88 6.28 1.56
CA TYR A 132 9.24 5.78 1.71
C TYR A 132 9.53 4.65 0.72
N LEU A 133 10.80 4.47 0.41
CA LEU A 133 11.31 3.33 -0.36
C LEU A 133 11.83 2.28 0.61
N THR A 134 11.40 1.04 0.43
CA THR A 134 11.98 -0.13 1.10
C THR A 134 13.01 -0.75 0.17
N LEU A 135 14.27 -0.77 0.60
CA LEU A 135 15.43 -1.29 -0.12
C LEU A 135 15.97 -2.50 0.65
N THR A 136 16.27 -3.58 -0.06
CA THR A 136 16.88 -4.76 0.54
C THR A 136 18.23 -5.01 -0.12
N PHE A 137 19.29 -5.04 0.69
CA PHE A 137 20.65 -5.29 0.24
C PHE A 137 21.15 -6.65 0.71
N ALA A 138 21.92 -7.32 -0.15
CA ALA A 138 22.74 -8.47 0.23
C ALA A 138 23.94 -8.00 1.05
N THR A 139 24.23 -8.68 2.15
CA THR A 139 25.39 -8.44 3.02
C THR A 139 26.02 -9.79 3.41
N ASP A 140 27.25 -9.77 3.91
CA ASP A 140 27.94 -10.98 4.38
C ASP A 140 27.21 -11.69 5.54
N ALA A 141 26.33 -10.96 6.25
CA ALA A 141 25.52 -11.45 7.37
C ALA A 141 24.09 -11.84 6.98
N GLY A 142 23.72 -11.76 5.70
CA GLY A 142 22.37 -12.04 5.19
C GLY A 142 21.79 -10.86 4.41
N HIS A 143 20.61 -10.38 4.80
CA HIS A 143 19.94 -9.26 4.12
C HIS A 143 19.70 -8.10 5.08
N GLU A 144 19.93 -6.88 4.59
CA GLU A 144 19.67 -5.66 5.34
C GLU A 144 18.58 -4.84 4.65
N GLU A 145 17.52 -4.53 5.40
CA GLU A 145 16.38 -3.74 4.93
C GLU A 145 16.52 -2.28 5.38
N TRP A 146 16.38 -1.37 4.43
CA TRP A 146 16.33 0.07 4.66
C TRP A 146 15.00 0.65 4.22
N ARG A 147 14.42 1.52 5.05
CA ARG A 147 13.24 2.32 4.70
C ARG A 147 13.61 3.78 4.67
N VAL A 148 13.56 4.40 3.51
CA VAL A 148 14.07 5.77 3.32
C VAL A 148 12.97 6.66 2.77
N ALA A 149 12.66 7.72 3.51
CA ALA A 149 11.60 8.66 3.18
C ALA A 149 11.89 9.38 1.86
N VAL A 150 10.87 9.46 1.01
CA VAL A 150 10.92 10.17 -0.27
C VAL A 150 9.67 11.02 -0.44
N VAL A 151 9.85 12.22 -0.97
CA VAL A 151 8.74 13.11 -1.33
C VAL A 151 8.15 12.62 -2.64
N GLY A 152 6.87 12.24 -2.63
CA GLY A 152 6.24 11.61 -3.80
C GLY A 152 6.15 12.50 -5.06
N SER A 153 6.24 13.82 -4.90
CA SER A 153 6.23 14.80 -5.98
C SER A 153 7.63 15.28 -6.39
N ASP A 154 8.70 14.78 -5.75
CA ASP A 154 10.07 15.19 -6.06
C ASP A 154 10.58 14.45 -7.32
N PRO A 155 10.94 15.16 -8.40
CA PRO A 155 11.48 14.53 -9.61
C PRO A 155 12.81 13.80 -9.35
N ALA A 156 13.62 14.24 -8.37
CA ALA A 156 14.85 13.54 -8.01
C ALA A 156 14.54 12.17 -7.37
N ALA A 157 13.48 12.08 -6.55
CA ALA A 157 13.03 10.82 -5.98
C ALA A 157 12.49 9.85 -7.05
N ALA A 158 11.79 10.36 -8.06
CA ALA A 158 11.33 9.55 -9.19
C ALA A 158 12.49 9.00 -10.02
N GLU A 159 13.51 9.81 -10.27
CA GLU A 159 14.71 9.40 -11.00
C GLU A 159 15.56 8.40 -10.19
N VAL A 160 15.70 8.61 -8.87
CA VAL A 160 16.33 7.64 -7.96
C VAL A 160 15.62 6.29 -8.04
N LEU A 161 14.30 6.25 -7.93
CA LEU A 161 13.52 5.02 -8.03
C LEU A 161 13.75 4.32 -9.37
N ARG A 162 13.67 5.07 -10.48
CA ARG A 162 13.90 4.55 -11.83
C ARG A 162 15.29 3.90 -11.97
N ARG A 163 16.33 4.54 -11.41
CA ARG A 163 17.71 4.01 -11.45
C ARG A 163 17.86 2.74 -10.63
N LEU A 164 17.26 2.71 -9.43
CA LEU A 164 17.26 1.52 -8.58
C LEU A 164 16.56 0.35 -9.27
N GLU A 165 15.38 0.58 -9.84
CA GLU A 165 14.62 -0.41 -10.59
C GLU A 165 15.39 -0.92 -11.82
N SER A 166 16.07 -0.03 -12.56
CA SER A 166 16.88 -0.42 -13.72
C SER A 166 18.18 -1.17 -13.37
N SER A 167 18.62 -1.05 -12.11
CA SER A 167 19.84 -1.68 -11.62
C SER A 167 19.57 -2.98 -10.87
N LEU A 168 18.29 -3.30 -10.62
CA LEU A 168 17.92 -4.63 -10.20
C LEU A 168 18.36 -5.62 -11.29
N PRO A 169 18.97 -6.75 -10.91
CA PRO A 169 19.30 -7.79 -11.88
C PRO A 169 18.05 -8.15 -12.71
N ASP A 170 18.19 -8.20 -14.04
CA ASP A 170 17.19 -8.87 -14.90
C ASP A 170 16.95 -10.25 -14.27
N PRO A 171 15.70 -10.77 -14.15
CA PRO A 171 15.41 -12.02 -13.43
C PRO A 171 16.10 -13.29 -13.98
N ARG A 172 17.04 -13.14 -14.91
CA ARG A 172 17.80 -14.16 -15.61
C ARG A 172 19.23 -14.38 -15.10
N THR A 173 19.70 -13.71 -14.05
CA THR A 173 21.04 -14.00 -13.50
C THR A 173 20.99 -13.99 -11.98
N GLY A 174 21.20 -15.18 -11.40
CA GLY A 174 20.65 -15.58 -10.11
C GLY A 174 21.26 -14.93 -8.87
N VAL A 175 20.39 -14.73 -7.87
CA VAL A 175 20.44 -15.38 -6.55
C VAL A 175 18.98 -15.64 -6.08
N GLU A 176 18.74 -16.86 -5.60
CA GLU A 176 17.52 -17.47 -5.01
C GLU A 176 16.99 -16.63 -3.80
N ALA A 177 15.70 -16.30 -3.53
CA ALA A 177 14.34 -16.73 -3.93
C ALA A 177 13.30 -15.58 -3.66
N PRO A 178 12.02 -15.63 -4.11
CA PRO A 178 11.04 -16.60 -3.61
C PRO A 178 10.39 -17.37 -4.77
N VAL A 179 10.76 -18.64 -4.91
CA VAL A 179 10.13 -19.67 -5.76
C VAL A 179 9.58 -19.18 -7.11
N SER A 180 10.47 -18.77 -8.02
CA SER A 180 10.32 -19.27 -9.40
C SER A 180 10.72 -20.74 -9.33
N GLY A 181 9.74 -21.60 -9.03
CA GLY A 181 9.92 -23.04 -9.04
C GLY A 181 10.54 -23.45 -10.39
N SER A 182 11.51 -24.36 -10.32
CA SER A 182 12.12 -25.05 -11.46
C SER A 182 11.19 -25.01 -12.67
N ARG A 183 11.61 -24.34 -13.75
CA ARG A 183 10.80 -24.34 -14.97
C ARG A 183 10.63 -25.78 -15.42
N ILE A 184 9.44 -26.13 -15.89
CA ILE A 184 9.20 -27.45 -16.46
C ILE A 184 10.11 -27.68 -17.67
N ALA A 185 10.45 -26.62 -18.42
CA ALA A 185 11.43 -26.70 -19.50
C ALA A 185 12.82 -27.14 -19.02
N ASP A 186 13.21 -26.75 -17.81
CA ASP A 186 14.53 -27.03 -17.22
C ASP A 186 14.54 -28.35 -16.40
N ALA A 187 13.42 -29.09 -16.36
CA ALA A 187 13.32 -30.32 -15.61
C ALA A 187 14.22 -31.43 -16.20
N GLY A 188 15.07 -32.06 -15.37
CA GLY A 188 15.96 -33.13 -15.83
C GLY A 188 15.23 -34.40 -16.26
N THR A 189 14.02 -34.66 -15.75
CA THR A 189 13.22 -35.87 -16.02
C THR A 189 11.75 -35.53 -16.27
N ASP A 190 11.01 -36.43 -16.94
CA ASP A 190 9.57 -36.26 -17.18
C ASP A 190 8.76 -36.32 -15.88
N ASP A 191 9.17 -37.16 -14.93
CA ASP A 191 8.55 -37.21 -13.60
C ASP A 191 8.70 -35.87 -12.85
N ALA A 192 9.85 -35.19 -13.00
CA ALA A 192 10.06 -33.88 -12.40
C ALA A 192 9.21 -32.81 -13.09
N ALA A 193 9.12 -32.84 -14.42
CA ALA A 193 8.23 -31.98 -15.20
C ALA A 193 6.76 -32.16 -14.80
N GLN A 194 6.31 -33.41 -14.62
CA GLN A 194 4.96 -33.72 -14.17
C GLN A 194 4.67 -33.15 -12.78
N ARG A 195 5.57 -33.32 -11.80
CA ARG A 195 5.39 -32.76 -10.45
C ARG A 195 5.28 -31.23 -10.44
N LEU A 196 6.08 -30.57 -11.27
CA LEU A 196 6.04 -29.10 -11.41
C LEU A 196 4.74 -28.63 -12.07
N TRP A 197 4.23 -29.39 -13.04
CA TRP A 197 2.93 -29.16 -13.67
C TRP A 197 1.78 -29.35 -12.66
N GLU A 198 1.78 -30.44 -11.89
CA GLU A 198 0.78 -30.70 -10.83
C GLU A 198 0.76 -29.57 -9.80
N GLU A 199 1.93 -29.04 -9.45
CA GLU A 199 2.05 -27.88 -8.58
C GLU A 199 1.49 -26.60 -9.21
N ALA A 200 1.69 -26.38 -10.52
CA ALA A 200 1.03 -25.28 -11.23
C ALA A 200 -0.50 -25.43 -11.23
N VAL A 201 -1.03 -26.65 -11.40
CA VAL A 201 -2.46 -26.96 -11.25
C VAL A 201 -2.97 -26.57 -9.86
N ARG A 202 -2.29 -26.99 -8.79
CA ARG A 202 -2.67 -26.65 -7.41
C ARG A 202 -2.72 -25.13 -7.17
N ARG A 203 -1.77 -24.37 -7.71
CA ARG A 203 -1.77 -22.91 -7.59
C ARG A 203 -2.91 -22.26 -8.34
N HIS A 204 -3.22 -22.73 -9.54
CA HIS A 204 -4.37 -22.26 -10.30
C HIS A 204 -5.67 -22.53 -9.52
N ASP A 205 -5.84 -23.73 -8.96
CA ASP A 205 -7.01 -24.09 -8.16
C ASP A 205 -7.14 -23.23 -6.90
N HIS A 206 -6.02 -22.92 -6.24
CA HIS A 206 -6.01 -22.00 -5.10
C HIS A 206 -6.47 -20.59 -5.49
N ILE A 207 -6.03 -20.06 -6.64
CA ILE A 207 -6.46 -18.74 -7.14
C ILE A 207 -7.96 -18.76 -7.46
N LEU A 208 -8.45 -19.80 -8.14
CA LEU A 208 -9.88 -19.97 -8.43
C LEU A 208 -10.72 -20.06 -7.15
N GLY A 209 -10.25 -20.78 -6.12
CA GLY A 209 -10.93 -20.85 -4.83
C GLY A 209 -10.96 -19.50 -4.11
N ALA A 210 -9.86 -18.75 -4.13
CA ALA A 210 -9.80 -17.41 -3.56
C ALA A 210 -10.74 -16.44 -4.30
N TYR A 211 -10.67 -16.41 -5.64
CA TYR A 211 -11.54 -15.59 -6.47
C TYR A 211 -13.02 -15.97 -6.33
N GLY A 212 -13.32 -17.27 -6.28
CA GLY A 212 -14.68 -17.78 -6.08
C GLY A 212 -15.32 -17.30 -4.78
N SER A 213 -14.54 -16.99 -3.74
CA SER A 213 -15.07 -16.38 -2.51
C SER A 213 -15.64 -14.99 -2.76
N TYR A 214 -15.08 -14.23 -3.71
CA TYR A 214 -15.60 -12.91 -4.11
C TYR A 214 -16.79 -13.03 -5.07
N GLU A 215 -16.85 -14.06 -5.92
CA GLU A 215 -17.98 -14.29 -6.83
C GLU A 215 -19.21 -14.93 -6.18
N LEU A 216 -19.04 -15.66 -5.08
CA LEU A 216 -20.12 -16.45 -4.50
C LEU A 216 -20.69 -15.86 -3.21
N ASP A 217 -19.96 -14.96 -2.55
CA ASP A 217 -20.45 -14.28 -1.34
C ASP A 217 -20.98 -12.87 -1.67
N PRO A 218 -22.30 -12.62 -1.55
CA PRO A 218 -22.88 -11.29 -1.76
C PRO A 218 -22.29 -10.21 -0.84
N ALA A 219 -21.77 -10.57 0.34
CA ALA A 219 -21.10 -9.61 1.21
C ALA A 219 -19.82 -9.05 0.59
N MET A 220 -19.13 -9.85 -0.23
CA MET A 220 -17.91 -9.41 -0.92
C MET A 220 -18.21 -8.39 -2.00
N LEU A 221 -19.29 -8.56 -2.76
CA LEU A 221 -19.78 -7.55 -3.70
C LEU A 221 -20.04 -6.21 -2.99
N LEU A 222 -20.70 -6.24 -1.84
CA LEU A 222 -21.05 -5.04 -1.10
C LEU A 222 -19.84 -4.33 -0.48
N ARG A 223 -18.76 -5.06 -0.19
CA ARG A 223 -17.58 -4.54 0.51
C ARG A 223 -16.41 -4.18 -0.41
N TYR A 224 -16.17 -5.00 -1.44
CA TYR A 224 -15.05 -4.89 -2.35
C TYR A 224 -15.49 -5.06 -3.82
N PRO A 225 -16.46 -4.25 -4.31
CA PRO A 225 -17.02 -4.44 -5.65
C PRO A 225 -15.98 -4.35 -6.77
N ALA A 226 -14.92 -3.55 -6.57
CA ALA A 226 -13.83 -3.40 -7.53
C ALA A 226 -13.14 -4.72 -7.91
N ILE A 227 -13.14 -5.75 -7.06
CA ILE A 227 -12.44 -7.03 -7.33
C ILE A 227 -13.11 -7.81 -8.46
N THR A 228 -14.42 -7.65 -8.65
CA THR A 228 -15.19 -8.37 -9.68
C THR A 228 -15.80 -7.46 -10.73
N ASP A 229 -15.62 -6.14 -10.58
CA ASP A 229 -16.03 -5.17 -11.57
C ASP A 229 -15.02 -5.13 -12.73
N VAL A 230 -15.43 -5.64 -13.89
CA VAL A 230 -14.59 -5.71 -15.10
C VAL A 230 -14.32 -4.34 -15.74
N THR A 231 -14.85 -3.24 -15.21
CA THR A 231 -14.44 -1.89 -15.63
C THR A 231 -13.16 -1.43 -14.94
N VAL A 232 -12.74 -2.12 -13.88
CA VAL A 232 -11.51 -1.85 -13.12
C VAL A 232 -10.31 -2.53 -13.78
N GLU A 233 -9.27 -1.76 -14.12
CA GLU A 233 -8.10 -2.25 -14.90
C GLU A 233 -7.36 -3.44 -14.24
N PRO A 234 -7.05 -3.44 -12.93
CA PRO A 234 -6.51 -4.63 -12.26
C PRO A 234 -7.37 -5.89 -12.41
N THR A 235 -8.70 -5.73 -12.41
CA THR A 235 -9.66 -6.83 -12.56
C THR A 235 -9.67 -7.35 -14.00
N GLN A 236 -9.65 -6.46 -14.99
CA GLN A 236 -9.47 -6.83 -16.40
C GLN A 236 -8.18 -7.62 -16.62
N THR A 237 -7.07 -7.12 -16.07
CA THR A 237 -5.76 -7.78 -16.18
C THR A 237 -5.78 -9.18 -15.56
N PHE A 238 -6.46 -9.35 -14.43
CA PHE A 238 -6.68 -10.66 -13.82
C PHE A 238 -7.48 -11.60 -14.73
N HIS A 239 -8.59 -11.14 -15.32
CA HIS A 239 -9.40 -11.97 -16.22
C HIS A 239 -8.65 -12.37 -17.50
N VAL A 240 -7.89 -11.46 -18.10
CA VAL A 240 -7.04 -11.80 -19.26
C VAL A 240 -6.03 -12.89 -18.90
N ALA A 241 -5.33 -12.74 -17.77
CA ALA A 241 -4.37 -13.75 -17.32
C ALA A 241 -5.04 -15.07 -16.92
N LEU A 242 -6.29 -15.02 -16.45
CA LEU A 242 -7.08 -16.21 -16.11
C LEU A 242 -7.45 -16.97 -17.38
N ASP A 243 -7.95 -16.27 -18.40
CA ASP A 243 -8.29 -16.85 -19.70
C ASP A 243 -7.06 -17.50 -20.35
N ASP A 244 -5.91 -16.82 -20.31
CA ASP A 244 -4.63 -17.36 -20.83
C ASP A 244 -4.23 -18.65 -20.11
N ALA A 245 -4.33 -18.69 -18.78
CA ALA A 245 -4.00 -19.89 -18.00
C ALA A 245 -5.02 -21.01 -18.21
N GLN A 246 -6.31 -20.69 -18.35
CA GLN A 246 -7.38 -21.65 -18.61
C GLN A 246 -7.24 -22.28 -20.00
N ALA A 247 -6.87 -21.51 -21.02
CA ALA A 247 -6.66 -22.01 -22.38
C ALA A 247 -5.53 -23.07 -22.48
N LEU A 248 -4.55 -22.99 -21.58
CA LEU A 248 -3.41 -23.91 -21.51
C LEU A 248 -3.62 -25.07 -20.52
N ARG A 249 -4.71 -25.06 -19.76
CA ARG A 249 -4.97 -26.06 -18.72
C ARG A 249 -5.42 -27.39 -19.34
N THR A 250 -4.81 -28.49 -18.90
CA THR A 250 -5.19 -29.86 -19.26
C THR A 250 -5.64 -30.65 -18.02
N GLU A 251 -6.45 -31.70 -18.21
CA GLU A 251 -6.90 -32.56 -17.09
C GLU A 251 -5.76 -33.41 -16.52
N ASN A 252 -4.88 -33.89 -17.41
CA ASN A 252 -3.71 -34.68 -17.08
C ASN A 252 -2.44 -34.02 -17.66
N TYR A 253 -1.28 -34.43 -17.16
CA TYR A 253 0.01 -33.96 -17.68
C TYR A 253 0.09 -34.22 -19.20
N PRO A 254 0.39 -33.19 -20.03
CA PRO A 254 0.27 -33.31 -21.48
C PRO A 254 1.35 -34.16 -22.15
N GLY A 255 2.35 -34.66 -21.42
CA GLY A 255 3.51 -35.36 -21.99
C GLY A 255 4.44 -34.46 -22.83
N ASN A 256 4.08 -33.18 -22.98
CA ASN A 256 4.86 -32.17 -23.70
C ASN A 256 5.34 -31.11 -22.72
N ARG A 257 6.66 -31.08 -22.48
CA ARG A 257 7.29 -30.13 -21.54
C ARG A 257 7.12 -28.67 -21.96
N GLY A 258 7.13 -28.37 -23.25
CA GLY A 258 6.95 -27.00 -23.74
C GLY A 258 5.54 -26.48 -23.44
N LEU A 259 4.52 -27.31 -23.63
CA LEU A 259 3.13 -26.96 -23.29
C LEU A 259 2.93 -26.84 -21.78
N ALA A 260 3.50 -27.77 -21.01
CA ALA A 260 3.43 -27.74 -19.55
C ALA A 260 4.17 -26.53 -18.95
N ASP A 261 5.30 -26.14 -19.53
CA ASP A 261 6.04 -24.93 -19.15
C ASP A 261 5.27 -23.65 -19.49
N ALA A 262 4.66 -23.57 -20.67
CA ALA A 262 3.79 -22.45 -21.05
C ALA A 262 2.63 -22.29 -20.06
N TYR A 263 2.00 -23.40 -19.67
CA TYR A 263 0.96 -23.39 -18.63
C TYR A 263 1.49 -22.90 -17.28
N GLN A 264 2.66 -23.39 -16.83
CA GLN A 264 3.28 -22.91 -15.59
C GLN A 264 3.55 -21.40 -15.63
N GLN A 265 4.06 -20.88 -16.75
CA GLN A 265 4.32 -19.45 -16.91
C GLN A 265 3.02 -18.62 -16.89
N ALA A 266 1.96 -19.10 -17.54
CA ALA A 266 0.65 -18.47 -17.51
C ALA A 266 0.06 -18.44 -16.09
N VAL A 267 0.20 -19.52 -15.32
CA VAL A 267 -0.23 -19.56 -13.90
C VAL A 267 0.58 -18.59 -13.02
N VAL A 268 1.87 -18.41 -13.29
CA VAL A 268 2.70 -17.41 -12.58
C VAL A 268 2.21 -15.98 -12.89
N ALA A 269 1.91 -15.69 -14.15
CA ALA A 269 1.34 -14.41 -14.56
C ALA A 269 -0.04 -14.17 -13.92
N LEU A 270 -0.93 -15.16 -13.97
CA LEU A 270 -2.23 -15.17 -13.30
C LEU A 270 -2.10 -14.86 -11.80
N ARG A 271 -1.16 -15.50 -11.11
CA ARG A 271 -0.94 -15.25 -9.68
C ARG A 271 -0.57 -13.79 -9.40
N ARG A 272 0.29 -13.20 -10.22
CA ARG A 272 0.69 -11.79 -10.07
C ARG A 272 -0.50 -10.86 -10.32
N ALA A 273 -1.27 -11.12 -11.37
CA ALA A 273 -2.47 -10.35 -11.69
C ALA A 273 -3.52 -10.46 -10.57
N TRP A 274 -3.73 -11.65 -10.01
CA TRP A 274 -4.63 -11.87 -8.88
C TRP A 274 -4.23 -11.06 -7.64
N ILE A 275 -2.96 -11.11 -7.23
CA ILE A 275 -2.46 -10.35 -6.08
C ILE A 275 -2.66 -8.84 -6.29
N ALA A 276 -2.38 -8.34 -7.49
CA ALA A 276 -2.58 -6.94 -7.83
C ALA A 276 -4.07 -6.54 -7.78
N CYS A 277 -4.95 -7.35 -8.39
CA CYS A 277 -6.39 -7.18 -8.36
C CYS A 277 -6.93 -7.15 -6.93
N GLU A 278 -6.65 -8.19 -6.14
CA GLU A 278 -7.17 -8.31 -4.76
C GLU A 278 -6.64 -7.19 -3.87
N SER A 279 -5.35 -6.88 -3.93
CA SER A 279 -4.76 -5.80 -3.14
C SER A 279 -5.34 -4.44 -3.53
N HIS A 280 -5.56 -4.19 -4.83
CA HIS A 280 -6.16 -2.95 -5.28
C HIS A 280 -7.61 -2.86 -4.81
N GLY A 281 -8.42 -3.88 -5.08
CA GLY A 281 -9.84 -3.91 -4.74
C GLY A 281 -10.10 -3.78 -3.24
N ARG A 282 -9.27 -4.40 -2.39
CA ARG A 282 -9.33 -4.20 -0.93
C ARG A 282 -8.93 -2.80 -0.50
N LYS A 283 -7.95 -2.19 -1.17
CA LYS A 283 -7.47 -0.85 -0.83
C LYS A 283 -8.46 0.24 -1.22
N VAL A 284 -9.09 0.12 -2.40
CA VAL A 284 -10.08 1.09 -2.86
C VAL A 284 -11.44 0.83 -2.21
N GLY A 285 -11.82 -0.43 -1.99
CA GLY A 285 -13.14 -0.79 -1.46
C GLY A 285 -14.23 -0.18 -2.34
N THR A 286 -14.94 0.82 -1.80
CA THR A 286 -16.01 1.58 -2.48
C THR A 286 -15.62 3.03 -2.77
N SER A 287 -14.33 3.39 -2.56
CA SER A 287 -13.85 4.77 -2.72
C SER A 287 -13.81 5.26 -4.16
N TYR A 288 -13.90 4.35 -5.14
CA TYR A 288 -13.93 4.66 -6.57
C TYR A 288 -15.34 5.06 -7.06
N LEU A 289 -16.37 4.84 -6.24
CA LEU A 289 -17.75 5.28 -6.48
C LEU A 289 -17.97 6.70 -5.97
N ASP A 290 -18.99 7.38 -6.50
CA ASP A 290 -19.39 8.68 -6.01
C ASP A 290 -19.96 8.61 -4.59
N ALA A 291 -19.98 9.74 -3.88
CA ALA A 291 -20.34 9.78 -2.47
C ALA A 291 -21.78 9.28 -2.20
N SER A 292 -22.73 9.57 -3.09
CA SER A 292 -24.12 9.09 -3.00
C SER A 292 -24.21 7.58 -3.21
N GLU A 293 -23.58 7.07 -4.26
CA GLU A 293 -23.57 5.64 -4.61
C GLU A 293 -22.90 4.80 -3.52
N ARG A 294 -21.81 5.34 -2.94
CA ARG A 294 -21.13 4.74 -1.80
C ARG A 294 -22.04 4.63 -0.57
N ALA A 295 -22.86 5.65 -0.31
CA ALA A 295 -23.78 5.65 0.81
C ALA A 295 -24.93 4.63 0.61
N GLU A 296 -25.42 4.49 -0.62
CA GLU A 296 -26.37 3.45 -0.98
C GLU A 296 -25.79 2.05 -0.76
N LEU A 297 -24.56 1.79 -1.23
CA LEU A 297 -23.90 0.50 -1.08
C LEU A 297 -23.58 0.17 0.39
N ASP A 298 -23.16 1.15 1.19
CA ASP A 298 -22.97 1.00 2.64
C ASP A 298 -24.31 0.69 3.35
N THR A 299 -25.41 1.29 2.90
CA THR A 299 -26.76 0.97 3.40
C THR A 299 -27.13 -0.47 3.05
N ALA A 300 -26.89 -0.92 1.82
CA ALA A 300 -27.11 -2.30 1.40
C ALA A 300 -26.28 -3.30 2.23
N LEU A 301 -25.01 -2.98 2.51
CA LEU A 301 -24.15 -3.79 3.37
C LEU A 301 -24.70 -3.90 4.80
N LYS A 302 -25.16 -2.80 5.39
CA LYS A 302 -25.78 -2.81 6.72
C LYS A 302 -27.05 -3.68 6.74
N LEU A 303 -27.92 -3.52 5.75
CA LEU A 303 -29.13 -4.32 5.62
C LEU A 303 -28.80 -5.81 5.48
N TYR A 304 -27.84 -6.15 4.64
CA TYR A 304 -27.37 -7.53 4.48
C TYR A 304 -26.85 -8.10 5.81
N ASN A 305 -26.01 -7.35 6.53
CA ASN A 305 -25.50 -7.78 7.84
C ASN A 305 -26.63 -7.96 8.86
N HIS A 306 -27.62 -7.05 8.89
CA HIS A 306 -28.81 -7.21 9.73
C HIS A 306 -29.59 -8.48 9.38
N ALA A 307 -29.78 -8.76 8.10
CA ALA A 307 -30.42 -10.00 7.64
C ALA A 307 -29.65 -11.24 8.12
N THR A 308 -28.32 -11.26 8.00
CA THR A 308 -27.51 -12.41 8.47
C THR A 308 -27.56 -12.59 9.98
N SER A 309 -27.76 -11.51 10.75
CA SER A 309 -27.82 -11.56 12.22
C SER A 309 -29.21 -11.79 12.80
N SER A 310 -30.27 -11.55 12.02
CA SER A 310 -31.65 -11.71 12.50
C SER A 310 -32.03 -13.17 12.60
N SER A 311 -32.75 -13.54 13.67
CA SER A 311 -33.36 -14.86 13.85
C SER A 311 -34.78 -14.97 13.30
N THR A 312 -35.35 -13.87 12.79
CA THR A 312 -36.75 -13.80 12.36
C THR A 312 -36.83 -13.86 10.84
N PRO A 313 -37.42 -14.92 10.24
CA PRO A 313 -37.46 -15.07 8.78
C PRO A 313 -38.11 -13.89 8.04
N ALA A 314 -39.16 -13.29 8.60
CA ALA A 314 -39.82 -12.11 8.01
C ALA A 314 -38.92 -10.86 7.96
N GLU A 315 -38.09 -10.66 8.99
CA GLU A 315 -37.09 -9.58 9.01
C GLU A 315 -35.98 -9.86 8.01
N GLN A 316 -35.47 -11.11 7.95
CA GLN A 316 -34.47 -11.52 6.97
C GLN A 316 -34.96 -11.25 5.53
N ALA A 317 -36.20 -11.63 5.22
CA ALA A 317 -36.81 -11.42 3.91
C ALA A 317 -36.87 -9.92 3.55
N THR A 318 -37.26 -9.08 4.51
CA THR A 318 -37.33 -7.62 4.34
C THR A 318 -35.96 -7.03 4.09
N TYR A 319 -34.97 -7.36 4.91
CA TYR A 319 -33.61 -6.82 4.80
C TYR A 319 -32.88 -7.29 3.55
N TYR A 320 -32.91 -8.59 3.22
CA TYR A 320 -32.34 -9.10 1.97
C TYR A 320 -33.06 -8.51 0.76
N GLY A 321 -34.39 -8.36 0.81
CA GLY A 321 -35.18 -7.74 -0.25
C GLY A 321 -34.71 -6.31 -0.54
N ARG A 322 -34.56 -5.50 0.52
CA ARG A 322 -34.11 -4.10 0.38
C ARG A 322 -32.65 -3.99 -0.06
N ALA A 323 -31.76 -4.84 0.46
CA ALA A 323 -30.36 -4.87 0.01
C ALA A 323 -30.26 -5.22 -1.48
N ARG A 324 -31.04 -6.20 -1.94
CA ARG A 324 -31.14 -6.59 -3.36
C ARG A 324 -31.63 -5.44 -4.23
N GLU A 325 -32.69 -4.74 -3.83
CA GLU A 325 -33.21 -3.58 -4.59
C GLU A 325 -32.15 -2.51 -4.82
N ILE A 326 -31.41 -2.14 -3.77
CA ILE A 326 -30.34 -1.13 -3.88
C ILE A 326 -29.25 -1.62 -4.86
N VAL A 327 -28.81 -2.88 -4.74
CA VAL A 327 -27.80 -3.44 -5.64
C VAL A 327 -28.31 -3.45 -7.09
N THR A 328 -29.56 -3.87 -7.33
CA THR A 328 -30.16 -3.87 -8.67
C THR A 328 -30.22 -2.46 -9.25
N GLU A 329 -30.62 -1.45 -8.47
CA GLU A 329 -30.67 -0.05 -8.93
C GLU A 329 -29.28 0.50 -9.28
N LEU A 330 -28.24 0.17 -8.50
CA LEU A 330 -26.86 0.54 -8.82
C LEU A 330 -26.36 -0.14 -10.10
N VAL A 331 -26.73 -1.40 -10.34
CA VAL A 331 -26.38 -2.12 -11.58
C VAL A 331 -27.13 -1.54 -12.78
N ASP A 332 -28.42 -1.27 -12.66
CA ASP A 332 -29.24 -0.72 -13.75
C ASP A 332 -28.77 0.67 -14.19
N ARG A 333 -28.22 1.45 -13.27
CA ARG A 333 -27.57 2.74 -13.57
C ARG A 333 -26.16 2.62 -14.17
N GLY A 334 -25.60 1.41 -14.24
CA GLY A 334 -24.23 1.18 -14.71
C GLY A 334 -23.15 1.64 -13.74
N VAL A 335 -23.47 1.75 -12.44
CA VAL A 335 -22.51 2.12 -11.39
C VAL A 335 -21.68 0.90 -10.98
N LEU A 336 -22.34 -0.26 -10.91
CA LEU A 336 -21.71 -1.54 -10.56
C LEU A 336 -21.83 -2.51 -11.73
N HIS A 337 -20.75 -3.25 -12.01
CA HIS A 337 -20.74 -4.29 -13.05
C HIS A 337 -20.40 -5.68 -12.47
N PRO A 338 -21.20 -6.22 -11.53
CA PRO A 338 -20.93 -7.51 -10.95
C PRO A 338 -21.21 -8.65 -11.94
N PRO A 339 -20.52 -9.79 -11.81
CA PRO A 339 -20.90 -11.03 -12.47
C PRO A 339 -22.35 -11.41 -12.17
N LYS A 340 -23.06 -11.94 -13.18
CA LYS A 340 -24.47 -12.38 -13.03
C LYS A 340 -24.66 -13.42 -11.92
N VAL A 341 -23.63 -14.25 -11.67
CA VAL A 341 -23.66 -15.25 -10.61
C VAL A 341 -23.78 -14.62 -9.22
N GLN A 342 -23.09 -13.51 -8.94
CA GLN A 342 -23.20 -12.79 -7.65
C GLN A 342 -24.61 -12.26 -7.42
N LEU A 343 -25.21 -11.67 -8.46
CA LEU A 343 -26.59 -11.19 -8.40
C LEU A 343 -27.58 -12.34 -8.13
N ALA A 344 -27.37 -13.48 -8.79
CA ALA A 344 -28.17 -14.68 -8.56
C ALA A 344 -28.01 -15.23 -7.13
N GLN A 345 -26.81 -15.15 -6.52
CA GLN A 345 -26.62 -15.56 -5.12
C GLN A 345 -27.38 -14.66 -4.15
N LEU A 346 -27.36 -13.34 -4.38
CA LEU A 346 -28.13 -12.39 -3.57
C LEU A 346 -29.65 -12.65 -3.72
N GLU A 347 -30.12 -12.88 -4.95
CA GLU A 347 -31.52 -13.22 -5.22
C GLU A 347 -31.92 -14.55 -4.53
N ALA A 348 -31.06 -15.56 -4.60
CA ALA A 348 -31.30 -16.84 -3.94
C ALA A 348 -31.34 -16.72 -2.41
N ALA A 349 -30.53 -15.84 -1.81
CA ALA A 349 -30.61 -15.52 -0.38
C ALA A 349 -31.95 -14.85 -0.03
N THR A 350 -32.38 -13.86 -0.81
CA THR A 350 -33.69 -13.21 -0.65
C THR A 350 -34.84 -14.21 -0.77
N ARG A 351 -34.82 -15.08 -1.78
CA ARG A 351 -35.87 -16.08 -2.03
C ARG A 351 -36.01 -17.06 -0.88
N ARG A 352 -34.90 -17.61 -0.38
CA ARG A 352 -34.88 -18.52 0.78
C ARG A 352 -35.48 -17.87 2.02
N ALA A 353 -35.17 -16.60 2.27
CA ALA A 353 -35.73 -15.87 3.40
C ALA A 353 -37.25 -15.63 3.25
N ILE A 354 -37.73 -15.30 2.05
CA ILE A 354 -39.16 -15.15 1.77
C ILE A 354 -39.91 -16.47 1.97
N GLU A 355 -39.38 -17.58 1.48
CA GLU A 355 -39.98 -18.90 1.64
C GLU A 355 -40.07 -19.31 3.12
N ALA A 356 -39.02 -19.06 3.90
CA ALA A 356 -38.99 -19.30 5.34
C ALA A 356 -39.97 -18.40 6.13
N ALA A 357 -40.34 -17.24 5.59
CA ALA A 357 -41.27 -16.30 6.23
C ALA A 357 -42.76 -16.62 5.97
N LYS A 358 -43.07 -17.52 5.03
CA LYS A 358 -44.46 -17.92 4.77
C LYS A 358 -44.99 -18.74 5.96
N PRO A 359 -46.20 -18.42 6.48
CA PRO A 359 -46.83 -19.27 7.48
C PRO A 359 -47.12 -20.65 6.87
N GLN A 360 -46.80 -21.72 7.62
CA GLN A 360 -47.09 -23.11 7.24
C GLN A 360 -48.58 -23.40 7.25
#